data_AF-A0A7C3HAP4-F1
#
_entry.id   AF-A0A7C3HAP4-F1
#
_cell.length_a   1.000
_cell.length_b   1.000
_cell.length_c   1.000
_cell.angle_alpha   90.00
_cell.angle_beta   90.00
_cell.angle_gamma   90.00
#
_symmetry.space_group_name_H-M   'P 1'
#
loop_
_entity.id
_entity.type
_entity.pdbx_description
1 polymer ?
#
loop_
_entity_poly.entity_id
_entity_poly.type
_entity_poly.pdbx_seq_one_letter_code
_entity_poly.pdbx_strand_id
1 'polypeptide(L)'
;MVDRHMNAMDRYLDSCQYYHGHLMSAEYSVRAWALLHNYWPYCPRSKVADEFQSPAHKLNGRVYHDNWLHNLLISASMGGYRQ
;
A
#
# COMPACT_ATOMS: atom_id res chain seq x y z
N MET A 1 15.62 -4.34 -9.29
CA MET A 1 16.38 -4.86 -8.13
C MET A 1 15.42 -4.96 -6.96
N VAL A 2 15.03 -6.17 -6.59
CA VAL A 2 14.11 -6.43 -5.47
C VAL A 2 14.71 -5.96 -4.14
N ASP A 3 16.04 -5.96 -4.04
CA ASP A 3 16.79 -5.57 -2.84
C ASP A 3 16.44 -4.18 -2.32
N ARG A 4 16.17 -3.21 -3.20
CA ARG A 4 15.78 -1.86 -2.79
C ARG A 4 14.44 -1.85 -2.06
N HIS A 5 13.50 -2.69 -2.49
CA HIS A 5 12.21 -2.86 -1.83
C HIS A 5 12.37 -3.61 -0.51
N MET A 6 13.18 -4.66 -0.49
CA MET A 6 13.47 -5.43 0.73
C MET A 6 14.16 -4.57 1.80
N ASN A 7 15.08 -3.67 1.43
CA ASN A 7 15.73 -2.75 2.37
C ASN A 7 14.76 -1.72 2.98
N ALA A 8 13.70 -1.35 2.26
CA ALA A 8 12.65 -0.49 2.81
C ALA A 8 11.72 -1.28 3.75
N MET A 9 11.43 -2.53 3.41
CA MET A 9 10.65 -3.45 4.24
C MET A 9 11.37 -3.78 5.55
N ASP A 10 12.67 -4.06 5.49
CA ASP A 10 13.48 -4.39 6.66
C ASP A 10 13.47 -3.25 7.69
N ARG A 11 13.64 -1.99 7.26
CA ARG A 11 13.55 -0.81 8.15
C ARG A 11 12.16 -0.63 8.77
N TYR A 12 11.10 -0.92 8.01
CA TYR A 12 9.74 -0.90 8.54
C TYR A 12 9.53 -2.00 9.58
N LEU A 13 9.99 -3.22 9.30
CA LEU A 13 9.90 -4.34 10.22
C LEU A 13 10.70 -4.06 11.49
N ASP A 14 11.94 -3.57 11.39
CA ASP A 14 12.76 -3.18 12.54
C ASP A 14 12.02 -2.19 13.46
N SER A 15 11.39 -1.16 12.87
CA SER A 15 10.57 -0.19 13.60
C SER A 15 9.36 -0.82 14.30
N CYS A 16 8.83 -1.93 13.77
CA CYS A 16 7.75 -2.71 14.35
C CYS A 16 8.24 -3.83 15.29
N GLN A 17 9.53 -3.89 15.64
CA GLN A 17 10.13 -5.00 16.39
C GLN A 17 9.97 -6.34 15.66
N TYR A 18 10.11 -6.30 14.33
CA TYR A 18 9.94 -7.40 13.39
C TYR A 18 8.58 -8.11 13.54
N TYR A 19 8.60 -9.34 14.03
CA TYR A 19 7.43 -10.21 14.14
C TYR A 19 7.04 -10.43 15.61
N HIS A 20 7.27 -9.44 16.47
CA HIS A 20 6.91 -9.54 17.87
C HIS A 20 5.38 -9.73 18.03
N GLY A 21 4.99 -10.71 18.86
CA GLY A 21 3.59 -11.08 19.07
C GLY A 21 3.15 -12.31 18.28
N HIS A 22 2.00 -12.23 17.61
CA HIS A 22 1.41 -13.36 16.88
C HIS A 22 1.76 -13.33 15.38
N LEU A 23 1.87 -14.50 14.77
CA LEU A 23 2.12 -14.65 13.33
C LEU A 23 1.06 -13.93 12.47
N MET A 24 -0.20 -13.93 12.91
CA MET A 24 -1.27 -13.16 12.26
C MET A 24 -1.00 -11.65 12.24
N SER A 25 -0.44 -11.10 13.31
CA SER A 25 -0.08 -9.68 13.39
C SER A 25 1.08 -9.35 12.44
N ALA A 26 2.07 -10.23 12.34
CA ALA A 26 3.15 -10.13 11.37
C ALA A 26 2.64 -10.20 9.91
N GLU A 27 1.69 -11.09 9.64
CA GLU A 27 1.07 -11.20 8.33
C GLU A 27 0.32 -9.92 7.94
N TYR A 28 -0.46 -9.35 8.88
CA TYR A 28 -1.17 -8.09 8.64
C TYR A 28 -0.22 -6.91 8.47
N SER A 29 0.86 -6.81 9.26
CA SER A 29 1.83 -5.72 9.12
C SER A 29 2.55 -5.77 7.76
N VAL A 30 3.00 -6.96 7.33
CA VAL A 30 3.63 -7.18 6.03
C VAL A 30 2.67 -6.85 4.88
N ARG A 31 1.41 -7.29 4.96
CA ARG A 31 0.39 -6.96 3.95
C ARG A 31 0.11 -5.46 3.89
N ALA A 32 -0.05 -4.82 5.04
CA ALA A 32 -0.27 -3.37 5.12
C ALA A 32 0.90 -2.60 4.51
N TRP A 33 2.14 -3.00 4.82
CA TRP A 33 3.34 -2.40 4.24
C TRP A 33 3.38 -2.57 2.73
N ALA A 34 3.12 -3.77 2.19
CA ALA A 34 3.13 -4.01 0.76
C ALA A 34 2.10 -3.15 0.02
N LEU A 35 0.89 -3.01 0.58
CA LEU A 35 -0.15 -2.14 0.04
C LEU A 35 0.29 -0.67 0.06
N LEU A 36 0.76 -0.18 1.20
CA LEU A 36 1.22 1.21 1.35
C LEU A 36 2.40 1.51 0.43
N HIS A 37 3.37 0.61 0.34
CA HIS A 37 4.57 0.76 -0.48
C HIS A 37 4.23 0.88 -1.98
N ASN A 38 3.18 0.21 -2.45
CA ASN A 38 2.66 0.39 -3.81
C ASN A 38 1.94 1.73 -4.02
N TYR A 39 1.34 2.30 -2.98
CA TYR A 39 0.58 3.54 -3.02
C TYR A 39 1.41 4.80 -2.70
N TRP A 40 2.54 4.68 -2.01
CA TRP A 40 3.41 5.81 -1.63
C TRP A 40 3.81 6.71 -2.81
N PRO A 41 4.14 6.19 -4.01
CA PRO A 41 4.46 7.03 -5.15
C PRO A 41 3.31 7.92 -5.63
N TYR A 42 2.08 7.69 -5.17
CA TYR A 42 0.87 8.42 -5.56
C TYR A 42 0.41 9.41 -4.49
N CYS A 43 1.20 9.61 -3.43
CA CYS A 43 0.93 10.67 -2.47
C CYS A 43 0.94 12.06 -3.15
N PRO A 44 0.20 13.06 -2.65
CA PRO A 44 0.07 14.38 -3.29
C PRO A 44 1.39 15.12 -3.50
N ARG A 45 2.47 14.69 -2.82
CA ARG A 45 3.81 15.27 -2.92
C ARG A 45 4.64 14.70 -4.07
N SER A 46 4.22 13.58 -4.66
CA SER A 46 4.95 12.88 -5.71
C SER A 46 4.54 13.35 -7.10
N LYS A 47 5.49 13.45 -8.04
CA LYS A 47 5.22 13.82 -9.44
C LYS A 47 4.31 12.84 -10.18
N VAL A 48 4.23 11.58 -9.72
CA VAL A 48 3.33 10.59 -10.34
C VAL A 48 1.86 10.95 -10.10
N ALA A 49 1.57 11.68 -9.01
CA ALA A 49 0.22 12.12 -8.68
C ALA A 49 -0.37 13.11 -9.70
N ASP A 50 0.48 13.78 -10.49
CA ASP A 50 0.05 14.71 -11.55
C ASP A 50 -0.64 13.98 -12.72
N GLU A 51 -0.26 12.73 -12.97
CA GLU A 51 -0.81 11.91 -14.07
C GLU A 51 -1.82 10.88 -13.55
N PHE A 52 -1.53 10.24 -12.41
CA PHE A 52 -2.39 9.22 -11.82
C PHE A 52 -2.55 9.43 -10.32
N GLN A 53 -3.78 9.43 -9.81
CA GLN A 53 -4.04 9.56 -8.37
C GLN A 53 -3.83 8.27 -7.54
N SER A 54 -3.73 7.10 -8.18
CA SER A 54 -3.50 5.82 -7.49
C SER A 54 -3.02 4.73 -8.45
N PRO A 55 -2.40 3.63 -7.95
CA PRO A 55 -2.12 2.45 -8.77
C PRO A 55 -3.38 1.85 -9.40
N ALA A 56 -4.49 1.83 -8.65
CA ALA A 56 -5.77 1.35 -9.16
C ALA A 56 -6.29 2.23 -10.30
N HIS A 57 -6.12 3.55 -10.22
CA HIS A 57 -6.43 4.46 -11.32
C HIS A 57 -5.57 4.16 -12.56
N LYS A 58 -4.27 3.94 -12.37
CA LYS A 58 -3.37 3.60 -13.47
C LYS A 58 -3.75 2.29 -14.18
N LEU A 59 -4.21 1.29 -13.43
CA LEU A 59 -4.57 -0.02 -14.00
C LEU A 59 -5.98 -0.05 -14.60
N ASN A 60 -6.96 0.57 -13.93
CA ASN A 60 -8.38 0.50 -14.31
C ASN A 60 -8.81 1.66 -15.21
N GLY A 61 -8.02 2.73 -15.31
CA GLY A 61 -8.38 3.97 -16.01
C GLY A 61 -9.51 4.77 -15.35
N ARG A 62 -9.88 4.44 -14.10
CA ARG A 62 -10.95 5.11 -13.34
C ARG A 62 -10.46 5.51 -11.95
N VAL A 63 -10.87 6.68 -11.49
CA VAL A 63 -10.65 7.17 -10.12
C VAL A 63 -11.91 6.90 -9.30
N TYR A 64 -11.76 6.32 -8.09
CA TYR A 64 -12.91 6.10 -7.20
C TYR A 64 -13.19 7.32 -6.31
N HIS A 65 -12.13 8.03 -5.89
CA HIS A 65 -12.20 9.19 -5.02
C HIS A 65 -10.97 10.09 -5.21
N ASP A 66 -11.09 11.41 -5.03
CA ASP A 66 -9.97 12.37 -5.24
C ASP A 66 -8.80 12.14 -4.26
N ASN A 67 -9.12 11.75 -3.03
CA ASN A 67 -8.14 11.32 -2.03
C ASN A 67 -7.54 9.93 -2.36
N TRP A 68 -6.22 9.88 -2.56
CA TRP A 68 -5.45 8.66 -2.81
C TRP A 68 -5.63 7.57 -1.73
N LEU A 69 -5.80 7.95 -0.46
CA LEU A 69 -5.97 7.00 0.64
C LEU A 69 -7.34 6.31 0.57
N HIS A 70 -8.38 7.03 0.15
CA HIS A 70 -9.69 6.44 -0.10
C HIS A 70 -9.64 5.46 -1.28
N ASN A 71 -8.88 5.79 -2.35
CA ASN A 71 -8.66 4.83 -3.44
C ASN A 71 -7.98 3.54 -2.94
N LEU A 72 -7.00 3.64 -2.04
CA LEU A 72 -6.40 2.46 -1.41
C LEU A 72 -7.45 1.61 -0.69
N LEU A 73 -8.21 2.21 0.22
CA LEU A 73 -9.23 1.50 0.99
C LEU A 73 -10.27 0.81 0.09
N ILE A 74 -10.77 1.52 -0.92
CA ILE A 74 -11.76 0.99 -1.87
C ILE A 74 -11.16 -0.17 -2.66
N SER A 75 -9.95 -0.01 -3.21
CA SER A 75 -9.30 -1.06 -4.01
C SER A 75 -8.95 -2.31 -3.20
N ALA A 76 -8.59 -2.15 -1.92
CA ALA A 76 -8.22 -3.24 -1.02
C ALA A 76 -9.43 -3.90 -0.35
N SER A 77 -10.61 -3.26 -0.37
CA SER A 77 -11.82 -3.72 0.33
C SER A 77 -12.47 -4.99 -0.26
N MET A 78 -11.91 -5.57 -1.32
CA MET A 78 -12.54 -6.65 -2.12
C MET A 78 -14.00 -6.34 -2.52
N GLY A 79 -14.41 -5.06 -2.55
CA GLY A 79 -15.79 -4.66 -2.83
C GLY A 79 -16.82 -5.18 -1.81
N GLY A 80 -16.41 -5.50 -0.58
CA GLY A 80 -17.30 -6.09 0.42
C GLY A 80 -17.55 -7.59 0.22
N TYR A 81 -16.72 -8.29 -0.56
CA TYR A 81 -16.75 -9.75 -0.67
C TYR A 81 -16.43 -10.37 0.70
N ARG A 82 -17.48 -10.83 1.40
CA ARG A 82 -17.36 -11.64 2.60
C ARG A 82 -17.35 -13.10 2.13
N GLN A 83 -16.21 -13.78 2.31
CA GLN A 83 -16.16 -15.24 2.25
C GLN A 83 -16.94 -15.83 3.43
#